data_AF-G0J4U0-F1
#
_entry.id   AF-G0J4U0-F1
#
_cell.length_a   1.000
_cell.length_b   1.000
_cell.length_c   1.000
_cell.angle_alpha   90.00
_cell.angle_beta   90.00
_cell.angle_gamma   90.00
#
_symmetry.space_group_name_H-M   'P 1'
#
loop_
_entity.id
_entity.type
_entity.pdbx_description
1 polymer ?
#
loop_
_entity_poly.entity_id
_entity_poly.type
_entity_poly.pdbx_seq_one_letter_code
_entity_poly.pdbx_strand_id
1 'polypeptide(L)'
;MNKEDLQNIIDKLEKEDRKEKAYFGIFEYGGGPDESFIKANKQGLELFAIDLLKAARDTEGLLKNETEKSVFPLGFDEDWVDDDCSTYIQYVEPTNEIRTNVKQEPYVETWTDKTMKFGCISAILIAIISAIVGIVTIIKWII
;
A
#
# COMPACT_ATOMS: atom_id res chain seq x y z
N MET A 1 -10.61 0.09 25.57
CA MET A 1 -12.04 0.34 25.33
C MET A 1 -12.68 -0.99 25.03
N ASN A 2 -13.91 -1.22 25.51
CA ASN A 2 -14.62 -2.45 25.17
C ASN A 2 -15.31 -2.29 23.80
N LYS A 3 -15.88 -3.39 23.30
CA LYS A 3 -16.58 -3.44 22.00
C LYS A 3 -17.75 -2.45 21.92
N GLU A 4 -18.51 -2.29 23.00
CA GLU A 4 -19.68 -1.42 23.06
C GLU A 4 -19.28 0.07 23.03
N ASP A 5 -18.20 0.45 23.73
CA ASP A 5 -17.64 1.81 23.70
C ASP A 5 -17.21 2.19 22.28
N LEU A 6 -16.51 1.27 21.59
CA LEU A 6 -16.09 1.45 20.20
C LEU A 6 -17.30 1.62 19.28
N GLN A 7 -18.31 0.75 19.42
CA GLN A 7 -19.53 0.84 18.63
C GLN A 7 -20.23 2.19 18.83
N ASN A 8 -20.36 2.66 20.07
CA ASN A 8 -20.97 3.95 20.37
C ASN A 8 -20.24 5.14 19.75
N ILE A 9 -18.91 5.06 19.58
CA ILE A 9 -18.13 6.10 18.90
C ILE A 9 -18.34 6.01 17.39
N ILE A 10 -18.28 4.80 16.82
CA ILE A 10 -18.55 4.56 15.40
C ILE A 10 -19.94 5.09 15.02
N ASP A 11 -20.98 4.73 15.77
CA ASP A 11 -22.36 5.16 15.53
C ASP A 11 -22.54 6.69 15.60
N LYS A 12 -21.71 7.38 16.39
CA LYS A 12 -21.73 8.86 16.44
C LYS A 12 -21.08 9.48 15.20
N LEU A 13 -20.02 8.86 14.69
CA LEU A 13 -19.27 9.36 13.54
C LEU A 13 -20.00 9.06 12.23
N GLU A 14 -20.68 7.91 12.12
CA GLU A 14 -21.41 7.49 10.91
C GLU A 14 -22.75 8.21 10.68
N LYS A 15 -23.28 8.93 11.69
CA LYS A 15 -24.60 9.60 11.62
C LYS A 15 -24.69 10.74 10.60
N GLU A 16 -23.56 11.21 10.09
CA GLU A 16 -23.52 12.25 9.08
C GLU A 16 -23.03 11.63 7.78
N ASP A 17 -23.86 11.67 6.74
CA ASP A 17 -23.44 11.25 5.41
C ASP A 17 -22.42 12.28 4.87
N ARG A 18 -21.15 11.87 4.88
CA ARG A 18 -19.99 12.74 4.65
C ARG A 18 -19.15 12.30 3.46
N LYS A 19 -19.46 11.16 2.82
CA LYS A 19 -18.63 10.56 1.76
C LYS A 19 -18.42 11.51 0.58
N GLU A 20 -19.48 12.16 0.11
CA GLU A 20 -19.41 13.11 -1.03
C GLU A 20 -18.51 14.32 -0.79
N LYS A 21 -18.25 14.67 0.48
CA LYS A 21 -17.40 15.81 0.86
C LYS A 21 -16.05 15.37 1.41
N ALA A 22 -15.80 14.07 1.49
CA ALA A 22 -14.58 13.55 2.06
C ALA A 22 -13.46 13.55 1.03
N TYR A 23 -12.26 13.81 1.52
CA TYR A 23 -11.02 13.73 0.76
C TYR A 23 -9.95 13.14 1.67
N PHE A 24 -9.32 12.07 1.24
CA PHE A 24 -8.25 11.40 1.96
C PHE A 24 -7.24 10.80 0.99
N GLY A 25 -5.95 10.95 1.29
CA GLY A 25 -4.92 10.22 0.58
C GLY A 25 -3.58 10.18 1.28
N ILE A 26 -2.77 9.19 0.94
CA ILE A 26 -1.41 8.99 1.43
C ILE A 26 -0.44 9.18 0.26
N PHE A 27 0.47 10.11 0.43
CA PHE A 27 1.37 10.57 -0.62
C PHE A 27 2.83 10.48 -0.15
N GLU A 28 3.74 10.20 -1.08
CA GLU A 28 5.17 10.24 -0.84
C GLU A 28 5.75 11.57 -1.35
N TYR A 29 6.66 12.18 -0.59
CA TYR A 29 7.40 13.38 -1.02
C TYR A 29 8.88 13.10 -1.31
N GLY A 30 9.30 11.83 -1.22
CA GLY A 30 10.67 11.40 -1.42
C GLY A 30 10.77 9.98 -1.98
N GLY A 31 11.87 9.28 -1.69
CA GLY A 31 12.20 7.97 -2.30
C GLY A 31 11.88 6.76 -1.42
N GLY A 32 11.31 6.96 -0.22
CA GLY A 32 11.04 5.90 0.73
C GLY A 32 9.73 6.08 1.51
N PRO A 33 9.21 4.99 2.13
CA PRO A 33 7.93 5.01 2.84
C PRO A 33 7.95 5.88 4.11
N ASP A 34 9.13 6.17 4.67
CA ASP A 34 9.32 7.12 5.77
C ASP A 34 9.17 8.59 5.33
N GLU A 35 9.17 8.85 4.02
CA GLU A 35 8.93 10.15 3.40
C GLU A 35 7.49 10.25 2.89
N SER A 36 6.53 9.86 3.73
CA SER A 36 5.09 9.87 3.44
C SER A 36 4.30 10.89 4.26
N PHE A 37 3.17 11.35 3.74
CA PHE A 37 2.22 12.22 4.45
C PHE A 37 0.76 11.89 4.09
N ILE A 38 -0.15 12.20 5.02
CA ILE A 38 -1.59 12.17 4.78
C ILE A 38 -2.03 13.57 4.35
N LYS A 39 -2.75 13.65 3.23
CA LYS A 39 -3.47 14.85 2.81
C LYS A 39 -4.95 14.53 2.83
N ALA A 40 -5.68 15.15 3.75
CA ALA A 40 -7.08 14.84 3.96
C ALA A 40 -7.83 16.06 4.50
N ASN A 41 -9.14 16.11 4.27
CA ASN A 41 -10.02 17.03 4.99
C ASN A 41 -10.61 16.36 6.24
N LYS A 42 -11.37 17.13 7.03
CA LYS A 42 -11.97 16.62 8.28
C LYS A 42 -12.80 15.35 8.03
N GLN A 43 -13.63 15.37 7.00
CA GLN A 43 -14.53 14.27 6.67
C GLN A 43 -13.77 13.00 6.27
N GLY A 44 -12.72 13.12 5.44
CA GLY A 44 -11.88 11.99 5.04
C GLY A 44 -11.10 11.39 6.22
N LEU A 45 -10.58 12.23 7.12
CA LEU A 45 -9.95 11.75 8.36
C LEU A 45 -10.93 10.98 9.25
N GLU A 46 -12.17 11.47 9.38
CA GLU A 46 -13.21 10.82 10.17
C GLU A 46 -13.63 9.47 9.57
N LEU A 47 -13.79 9.38 8.24
CA LEU A 47 -14.09 8.12 7.55
C LEU A 47 -12.95 7.10 7.73
N PHE A 48 -11.70 7.52 7.50
CA PHE A 48 -10.56 6.64 7.70
C PHE A 48 -10.44 6.17 9.17
N ALA A 49 -10.71 7.07 10.12
CA ALA A 49 -10.73 6.71 11.54
C ALA A 49 -11.85 5.72 11.89
N ILE A 50 -13.04 5.84 11.29
CA ILE A 50 -14.13 4.87 11.48
C ILE A 50 -13.67 3.46 11.08
N ASP A 51 -12.99 3.31 9.94
CA ASP A 51 -12.51 2.01 9.49
C ASP A 51 -11.48 1.39 10.45
N LEU A 52 -10.55 2.20 10.98
CA LEU A 52 -9.63 1.76 12.01
C LEU A 52 -10.33 1.37 13.31
N LEU A 53 -11.40 2.08 13.69
CA LEU A 53 -12.20 1.75 14.87
C LEU A 53 -12.99 0.45 14.68
N LYS A 54 -13.52 0.19 13.48
CA LYS A 54 -14.17 -1.08 13.14
C LYS A 54 -13.17 -2.22 13.20
N ALA A 55 -11.97 -2.04 12.65
CA ALA A 55 -10.88 -3.00 12.76
C ALA A 55 -10.57 -3.32 14.23
N ALA A 56 -10.38 -2.28 15.06
CA ALA A 56 -10.10 -2.44 16.49
C ALA A 56 -11.23 -3.14 17.25
N ARG A 57 -12.50 -2.87 16.90
CA ARG A 57 -13.70 -3.50 17.50
C ARG A 57 -13.75 -5.00 17.24
N ASP A 58 -13.30 -5.43 16.07
CA ASP A 58 -13.45 -6.81 15.59
C ASP A 58 -12.17 -7.65 15.78
N THR A 59 -11.04 -7.03 16.15
CA THR A 59 -9.74 -7.68 16.42
C THR A 59 -9.84 -8.98 17.22
N GLU A 60 -10.57 -8.99 18.35
CA GLU A 60 -10.68 -10.18 19.20
C GLU A 60 -11.37 -11.37 18.51
N GLY A 61 -12.26 -11.09 17.55
CA GLY A 61 -12.91 -12.12 16.74
C GLY A 61 -12.00 -12.64 15.65
N LEU A 62 -11.28 -11.74 14.97
CA LEU A 62 -10.36 -12.07 13.89
C LEU A 62 -9.16 -12.91 14.39
N LEU A 63 -8.62 -12.58 15.57
CA LEU A 63 -7.51 -13.31 16.18
C LEU A 63 -7.85 -14.76 16.58
N LYS A 64 -9.13 -15.12 16.72
CA LYS A 64 -9.56 -16.49 17.08
C LYS A 64 -9.59 -17.44 15.88
N ASN A 65 -9.51 -16.91 14.66
CA ASN A 65 -9.55 -17.71 13.44
C ASN A 65 -8.13 -18.13 13.06
N GLU A 66 -7.69 -19.28 13.58
CA GLU A 66 -6.31 -19.78 13.39
C GLU A 66 -6.04 -20.41 12.00
N THR A 67 -7.08 -20.55 11.16
CA THR A 67 -7.01 -21.34 9.91
C THR A 67 -6.82 -20.52 8.63
N GLU A 68 -7.09 -19.21 8.66
CA GLU A 68 -6.88 -18.30 7.54
C GLU A 68 -6.29 -16.97 8.05
N LYS A 69 -5.52 -16.27 7.22
CA LYS A 69 -5.09 -14.89 7.52
C LYS A 69 -6.34 -14.02 7.69
N SER A 70 -6.74 -13.80 8.94
CA SER A 70 -7.92 -13.00 9.26
C SER A 70 -7.52 -11.53 9.25
N VAL A 71 -7.75 -10.87 8.12
CA VAL A 71 -7.50 -9.44 7.96
C VAL A 71 -8.81 -8.66 8.04
N PHE A 72 -8.74 -7.41 8.49
CA PHE A 72 -9.85 -6.46 8.35
C PHE A 72 -9.61 -5.60 7.11
N PRO A 73 -10.41 -5.72 6.04
CA PRO A 73 -10.26 -4.89 4.85
C PRO A 73 -10.61 -3.44 5.18
N LEU A 74 -9.80 -2.50 4.71
CA LEU A 74 -10.08 -1.07 4.77
C LEU A 74 -10.75 -0.64 3.46
N GLY A 75 -11.69 0.30 3.52
CA GLY A 75 -12.46 0.77 2.37
C GLY A 75 -11.68 1.71 1.45
N PHE A 76 -10.45 1.34 1.08
CA PHE A 76 -9.56 2.19 0.26
C PHE A 76 -10.01 2.32 -1.21
N ASP A 77 -10.95 1.49 -1.65
CA ASP A 77 -11.53 1.49 -3.00
C ASP A 77 -12.77 2.38 -3.12
N GLU A 78 -13.05 3.23 -2.11
CA GLU A 78 -14.21 4.10 -2.08
C GLU A 78 -13.92 5.50 -2.66
N ASP A 79 -14.94 6.13 -3.24
CA ASP A 79 -14.89 7.43 -3.95
C ASP A 79 -14.31 8.62 -3.15
N TRP A 80 -14.07 8.47 -1.85
CA TRP A 80 -13.50 9.52 -0.99
C TRP A 80 -11.98 9.43 -0.82
N VAL A 81 -11.35 8.39 -1.37
CA VAL A 81 -9.90 8.24 -1.45
C VAL A 81 -9.40 8.82 -2.77
N ASP A 82 -8.31 9.59 -2.72
CA ASP A 82 -7.71 10.18 -3.91
C ASP A 82 -7.06 9.09 -4.80
N ASP A 83 -7.49 9.01 -6.05
CA ASP A 83 -6.95 8.07 -7.05
C ASP A 83 -5.45 8.26 -7.30
N ASP A 84 -4.92 9.47 -7.06
CA ASP A 84 -3.50 9.80 -7.21
C ASP A 84 -2.68 9.44 -5.94
N CYS A 85 -3.24 8.68 -4.99
CA CYS A 85 -2.51 8.18 -3.83
C CYS A 85 -1.26 7.41 -4.23
N SER A 86 -0.15 7.67 -3.53
CA SER A 86 1.08 6.91 -3.68
C SER A 86 1.00 5.56 -2.95
N THR A 87 0.25 5.51 -1.85
CA THR A 87 0.19 4.34 -0.97
C THR A 87 -1.25 3.97 -0.61
N TYR A 88 -1.55 2.67 -0.74
CA TYR A 88 -2.86 2.08 -0.45
C TYR A 88 -2.75 1.12 0.74
N ILE A 89 -3.37 1.45 1.88
CA ILE A 89 -3.41 0.56 3.04
C ILE A 89 -4.67 -0.31 2.93
N GLN A 90 -4.56 -1.45 2.25
CA GLN A 90 -5.73 -2.26 1.91
C GLN A 90 -6.38 -2.98 3.10
N TYR A 91 -5.61 -3.28 4.16
CA TYR A 91 -6.13 -4.03 5.29
C TYR A 91 -5.34 -3.78 6.58
N VAL A 92 -5.96 -4.13 7.70
CA VAL A 92 -5.33 -4.28 9.01
C VAL A 92 -5.16 -5.77 9.29
N GLU A 93 -3.92 -6.20 9.53
CA GLU A 93 -3.59 -7.54 10.02
C GLU A 93 -3.50 -7.48 11.56
N PRO A 94 -4.49 -8.03 12.31
CA PRO A 94 -4.47 -7.99 13.76
C PRO A 94 -3.34 -8.88 14.31
N THR A 95 -2.72 -8.45 15.39
CA THR A 95 -1.67 -9.23 16.07
C THR A 95 -1.79 -9.15 17.59
N ASN A 96 -1.44 -10.25 18.26
CA ASN A 96 -1.28 -10.30 19.73
C ASN A 96 0.15 -9.93 20.15
N GLU A 97 1.04 -9.63 19.21
CA GLU A 97 2.41 -9.25 19.52
C GLU A 97 2.47 -7.91 20.25
N ILE A 98 3.21 -7.92 21.37
CA ILE A 98 3.58 -6.69 22.07
C ILE A 98 4.82 -6.09 21.41
N ARG A 99 4.90 -4.75 21.37
CA ARG A 99 5.90 -3.94 20.63
C ARG A 99 7.36 -4.38 20.81
N THR A 100 7.72 -5.05 21.91
CA THR A 100 9.08 -5.58 22.14
C THR A 100 9.48 -6.74 21.23
N ASN A 101 8.53 -7.37 20.53
CA ASN A 101 8.77 -8.56 19.70
C ASN A 101 8.58 -8.34 18.19
N VAL A 102 7.98 -7.22 17.78
CA VAL A 102 7.73 -6.90 16.37
C VAL A 102 9.06 -6.53 15.71
N LYS A 103 9.73 -7.50 15.10
CA LYS A 103 10.81 -7.21 14.15
C LYS A 103 10.15 -6.62 12.91
N GLN A 104 10.58 -5.42 12.49
CA GLN A 104 10.28 -4.95 11.14
C GLN A 104 10.81 -6.02 10.19
N GLU A 105 9.94 -6.74 9.50
CA GLU A 105 10.39 -7.65 8.45
C GLU A 105 11.03 -6.79 7.35
N PRO A 106 12.32 -7.00 7.04
CA PRO A 106 12.95 -6.26 5.98
C PRO A 106 12.23 -6.58 4.66
N TYR A 107 12.06 -5.56 3.81
CA TYR A 107 11.51 -5.70 2.47
C TYR A 107 12.13 -6.92 1.76
N VAL A 108 11.29 -7.87 1.38
CA VAL A 108 11.72 -9.05 0.62
C VAL A 108 11.56 -8.71 -0.85
N GLU A 109 12.67 -8.59 -1.59
CA GLU A 109 12.64 -8.43 -3.05
C GLU A 109 11.77 -9.52 -3.68
N THR A 110 10.73 -9.09 -4.39
CA THR A 110 9.82 -10.00 -5.08
C THR A 110 10.50 -10.52 -6.35
N TRP A 111 10.14 -11.71 -6.84
CA TRP A 111 10.74 -12.27 -8.06
C TRP A 111 10.57 -11.34 -9.27
N THR A 112 9.50 -10.55 -9.29
CA THR A 112 9.22 -9.50 -10.27
C THR A 112 10.32 -8.43 -10.29
N ASP A 113 10.77 -7.97 -9.12
CA ASP A 113 11.81 -6.94 -8.99
C ASP A 113 13.15 -7.45 -9.52
N LYS A 114 13.46 -8.73 -9.24
CA LYS A 114 14.65 -9.39 -9.80
C LYS A 114 14.56 -9.47 -11.31
N THR A 115 13.44 -9.92 -11.88
CA THR A 115 13.28 -10.03 -13.33
C THR A 115 13.33 -8.67 -14.05
N MET A 116 12.81 -7.60 -13.44
CA MET A 116 12.86 -6.25 -14.02
C MET A 116 14.29 -5.72 -14.10
N LYS A 117 15.10 -5.94 -13.05
CA LYS A 117 16.53 -5.58 -13.04
C LYS A 117 17.32 -6.34 -14.10
N PHE A 118 17.11 -7.66 -14.23
CA PHE A 118 17.77 -8.46 -15.28
C PHE A 118 17.28 -8.10 -16.70
N GLY A 119 15.99 -7.75 -16.85
CA GLY A 119 15.40 -7.32 -18.11
C GLY A 119 16.09 -6.08 -18.68
N CYS A 120 16.24 -5.02 -17.89
CA CYS A 120 16.92 -3.80 -18.35
C CYS A 120 18.38 -4.03 -18.75
N ILE A 121 19.13 -4.80 -17.97
CA ILE A 121 20.54 -5.12 -18.28
C ILE A 121 20.64 -5.92 -19.58
N SER A 122 19.75 -6.89 -19.78
CA SER A 122 19.71 -7.70 -21.00
C SER A 122 19.38 -6.86 -22.25
N ALA A 123 18.45 -5.92 -22.15
CA ALA A 123 18.08 -5.03 -23.25
C ALA A 123 19.24 -4.11 -23.66
N ILE A 124 19.99 -3.57 -22.69
CA ILE A 124 21.18 -2.75 -22.96
C ILE A 124 22.26 -3.57 -23.67
N LEU A 125 22.51 -4.81 -23.20
CA LEU A 125 23.48 -5.71 -23.83
C LEU A 125 23.11 -6.04 -25.28
N ILE A 126 21.84 -6.34 -25.55
CA ILE A 126 21.35 -6.63 -26.91
C ILE A 126 21.52 -5.39 -27.81
N ALA A 127 21.21 -4.19 -27.32
CA ALA A 127 21.38 -2.95 -28.08
C ALA A 127 22.85 -2.70 -28.46
N ILE A 128 23.77 -2.90 -27.52
CA ILE A 128 25.22 -2.75 -27.75
C ILE A 128 25.71 -3.77 -28.79
N ILE A 129 25.34 -5.04 -28.65
CA ILE A 129 25.73 -6.09 -29.60
C ILE A 129 25.18 -5.78 -31.00
N SER A 130 23.92 -5.36 -31.09
CA SER A 130 23.27 -5.02 -32.35
C SER A 130 23.98 -3.84 -33.05
N ALA A 131 24.39 -2.82 -32.27
CA ALA A 131 25.14 -1.69 -32.79
C ALA A 131 26.52 -2.12 -33.33
N ILE A 132 27.25 -2.98 -32.60
CA ILE A 132 28.55 -3.51 -33.03
C ILE A 132 28.40 -4.30 -34.33
N VAL A 133 27.42 -5.21 -34.41
CA VAL A 133 27.16 -6.01 -35.61
C VAL A 133 26.82 -5.11 -36.79
N GLY A 134 25.99 -4.08 -36.58
CA GLY A 134 25.67 -3.09 -37.61
C GLY A 134 26.90 -2.38 -38.14
N ILE A 135 27.78 -1.88 -37.25
CA ILE A 135 29.02 -1.19 -37.63
C ILE A 135 29.96 -2.13 -38.42
N VAL A 136 30.18 -3.36 -37.93
CA VAL A 136 31.04 -4.34 -38.61
C VAL A 136 30.50 -4.67 -40.01
N THR A 137 29.18 -4.78 -40.14
CA THR A 137 28.52 -5.08 -41.42
C THR A 137 28.73 -3.94 -42.42
N ILE A 138 28.56 -2.70 -41.99
CA ILE A 138 28.78 -1.51 -42.83
C ILE A 138 30.25 -1.42 -43.25
N ILE A 139 31.20 -1.61 -42.34
CA ILE A 139 32.64 -1.57 -42.65
C ILE A 139 33.01 -2.65 -43.67
N LYS A 140 32.49 -3.88 -43.51
CA LYS A 140 32.69 -4.98 -44.47
C LYS A 140 32.09 -4.74 -45.86
N TRP A 141 31.12 -3.84 -45.98
CA TRP A 141 30.54 -3.46 -47.27
C TRP A 141 31.32 -2.34 -47.95
N ILE A 142 32.02 -1.51 -47.18
CA ILE A 142 32.78 -0.36 -47.67
C ILE A 142 34.23 -0.74 -48.02
N ILE A 143 34.82 -1.70 -47.32
CA ILE A 143 36.15 -2.29 -47.60
C ILE A 143 35.99 -3.49 -48.52
#